data_AF-A0A8X6HVB4-F1
#
_entry.id   AF-A0A8X6HVB4-F1
#
_cell.length_a   1.000
_cell.length_b   1.000
_cell.length_c   1.000
_cell.angle_alpha   90.00
_cell.angle_beta   90.00
_cell.angle_gamma   90.00
#
_symmetry.space_group_name_H-M   'P 1'
#
loop_
_entity.id
_entity.type
_entity.pdbx_description
1 polymer ?
#
loop_
_entity_poly.entity_id
_entity_poly.type
_entity_poly.pdbx_seq_one_letter_code
_entity_poly.pdbx_strand_id
1 'polypeptide(L)'
;MNIQTTDIKSDHVSIYSRSNSVVAWILRFIHNVSNAIKLKGGLSYEEFKRAEVLIFKSLQSNAFQDERLLAKMQAFKDEDGLLRIRTKLG
;
A
#
# COMPACT_ATOMS: atom_id res chain seq x y z
N MET A 1 -10.79 30.91 -14.99
CA MET A 1 -11.26 29.52 -14.79
C MET A 1 -10.46 28.95 -13.62
N ASN A 2 -11.00 29.06 -12.39
CA ASN A 2 -10.35 28.56 -11.18
C ASN A 2 -10.66 27.07 -11.05
N ILE A 3 -9.75 26.21 -11.47
CA ILE A 3 -9.86 24.77 -11.23
C ILE A 3 -9.52 24.56 -9.76
N GLN A 4 -10.50 24.06 -9.00
CA GLN A 4 -10.38 23.77 -7.59
C GLN A 4 -9.29 22.71 -7.35
N THR A 5 -8.13 23.13 -6.84
CA THR A 5 -7.03 22.25 -6.43
C THR A 5 -7.37 21.39 -5.21
N THR A 6 -8.48 21.66 -4.53
CA THR A 6 -8.98 20.92 -3.37
C THR A 6 -9.62 19.59 -3.73
N ASP A 7 -10.28 19.49 -4.89
CA ASP A 7 -11.07 18.30 -5.25
C ASP A 7 -10.17 17.13 -5.67
N ILE A 8 -9.07 17.41 -6.39
CA ILE A 8 -8.13 16.38 -6.88
C ILE A 8 -7.47 15.63 -5.71
N LYS A 9 -7.16 16.29 -4.59
CA LYS A 9 -6.59 15.64 -3.40
C LYS A 9 -7.59 14.71 -2.71
N SER A 10 -8.88 15.08 -2.70
CA SER A 10 -9.93 14.31 -2.04
C SER A 10 -10.19 12.99 -2.77
N ASP A 11 -10.29 13.04 -4.10
CA ASP A 11 -10.66 11.88 -4.90
C ASP A 11 -9.58 10.79 -4.90
N HIS A 12 -8.30 11.17 -4.99
CA HIS A 12 -7.19 10.20 -4.95
C HIS A 12 -7.05 9.52 -3.58
N VAL A 13 -7.23 10.26 -2.48
CA VAL A 13 -7.22 9.70 -1.12
C VAL A 13 -8.43 8.79 -0.88
N SER A 14 -9.60 9.17 -1.40
CA SER A 14 -10.82 8.37 -1.36
C SER A 14 -10.69 7.05 -2.14
N ILE A 15 -10.09 7.08 -3.33
CA ILE A 15 -9.86 5.88 -4.14
C ILE A 15 -8.82 4.96 -3.48
N TYR A 16 -7.75 5.52 -2.92
CA TYR A 16 -6.72 4.75 -2.22
C TYR A 16 -7.29 4.05 -0.98
N SER A 17 -7.96 4.80 -0.11
CA SER A 17 -8.59 4.24 1.10
C SER A 17 -9.62 3.15 0.78
N ARG A 18 -10.38 3.32 -0.31
CA ARG A 18 -11.30 2.29 -0.81
C ARG A 18 -10.55 1.05 -1.29
N SER A 19 -9.50 1.21 -2.10
CA SER A 19 -8.70 0.10 -2.61
C SER A 19 -8.06 -0.69 -1.46
N ASN A 20 -7.51 0.01 -0.47
CA ASN A 20 -6.92 -0.61 0.71
C ASN A 20 -7.95 -1.42 1.52
N SER A 21 -9.17 -0.87 1.67
CA SER A 21 -10.27 -1.56 2.35
C SER A 21 -10.69 -2.84 1.62
N VAL A 22 -10.80 -2.79 0.29
CA VAL A 22 -11.16 -3.96 -0.52
C VAL A 22 -10.10 -5.06 -0.38
N VAL A 23 -8.82 -4.73 -0.51
CA VAL A 23 -7.74 -5.70 -0.36
C VAL A 23 -7.70 -6.27 1.07
N ALA A 24 -7.91 -5.45 2.10
CA ALA A 24 -7.97 -5.91 3.48
C ALA A 24 -9.12 -6.92 3.70
N TRP A 25 -10.30 -6.68 3.13
CA TRP A 25 -11.42 -7.63 3.19
C TRP A 25 -11.13 -8.93 2.44
N ILE A 26 -10.48 -8.87 1.27
CA ILE A 26 -10.07 -10.06 0.53
C ILE A 26 -9.07 -10.88 1.36
N LEU A 27 -8.09 -10.24 1.97
CA LEU A 27 -7.11 -10.92 2.83
C LEU A 27 -7.77 -11.56 4.05
N ARG A 28 -8.71 -10.86 4.70
CA ARG A 28 -9.51 -11.43 5.79
C ARG A 28 -10.35 -12.61 5.31
N PHE A 29 -10.95 -12.53 4.13
CA PHE A 29 -11.72 -13.63 3.55
C PHE A 29 -10.83 -14.87 3.36
N ILE A 30 -9.66 -14.71 2.73
CA ILE A 30 -8.68 -15.80 2.56
C ILE A 30 -8.27 -16.39 3.92
N HIS A 31 -7.97 -15.54 4.90
CA HIS A 31 -7.65 -15.98 6.26
C HIS A 31 -8.79 -16.79 6.87
N ASN A 32 -10.02 -16.28 6.79
CA ASN A 32 -11.20 -16.91 7.34
C ASN A 32 -11.57 -18.20 6.61
N VAL A 33 -11.24 -18.39 5.34
CA VAL A 33 -11.41 -19.69 4.67
C VAL A 33 -10.33 -20.67 5.12
N SER A 34 -9.10 -20.20 5.32
CA SER A 34 -7.92 -21.05 5.54
C SER A 34 -7.67 -21.41 7.01
N ASN A 35 -8.25 -20.70 7.98
CA ASN A 35 -7.96 -20.86 9.41
C ASN A 35 -9.21 -21.24 10.20
N ALA A 36 -9.07 -22.08 11.24
CA ALA A 36 -10.18 -22.44 12.12
C ALA A 36 -10.71 -21.24 12.92
N ILE A 37 -9.79 -20.39 13.40
CA ILE A 37 -10.12 -19.15 14.11
C ILE A 37 -10.49 -18.09 13.08
N LYS A 38 -11.72 -17.57 13.17
CA LYS A 38 -12.25 -16.57 12.23
C LYS A 38 -12.16 -15.18 12.83
N LEU A 39 -11.69 -14.23 12.03
CA LEU A 39 -11.76 -12.80 12.33
C LEU A 39 -13.17 -12.28 12.06
N LYS A 40 -13.69 -11.48 12.99
CA LYS A 40 -15.06 -10.91 12.96
C LYS A 40 -15.02 -9.42 13.30
N GLY A 41 -16.11 -8.70 13.01
CA GLY A 41 -16.24 -7.26 13.29
C GLY A 41 -15.57 -6.38 12.22
N GLY A 42 -15.21 -5.15 12.59
CA GLY A 42 -14.51 -4.21 11.71
C GLY A 42 -13.10 -4.68 11.34
N LEU A 43 -12.52 -4.12 10.28
CA LEU A 43 -11.12 -4.34 9.92
C LEU A 43 -10.21 -3.69 10.98
N SER A 44 -9.18 -4.41 11.40
CA SER A 44 -8.16 -3.90 12.31
C SER A 44 -7.10 -3.08 11.56
N TYR A 45 -6.36 -2.25 12.31
CA TYR A 45 -5.21 -1.51 11.77
C TYR A 45 -4.20 -2.45 11.08
N GLU A 46 -3.89 -3.60 11.67
CA GLU A 46 -2.93 -4.56 11.11
C GLU A 46 -3.39 -5.14 9.76
N GLU A 47 -4.70 -5.28 9.56
CA GLU A 47 -5.24 -5.73 8.26
C GLU A 47 -5.14 -4.65 7.20
N PHE A 48 -5.38 -3.39 7.57
CA PHE A 48 -5.12 -2.27 6.66
C PHE A 48 -3.64 -2.12 6.34
N LYS A 49 -2.75 -2.29 7.32
CA LYS A 49 -1.30 -2.24 7.11
C LYS A 49 -0.82 -3.35 6.17
N ARG A 50 -1.29 -4.59 6.36
CA ARG A 50 -0.96 -5.70 5.44
C ARG A 50 -1.46 -5.46 4.02
N ALA A 51 -2.70 -4.97 3.88
CA ALA A 51 -3.25 -4.64 2.58
C ALA A 51 -2.43 -3.56 1.88
N GLU A 52 -2.05 -2.51 2.60
CA GLU A 52 -1.20 -1.43 2.11
C GLU A 52 0.16 -1.94 1.64
N VAL A 53 0.84 -2.74 2.46
CA VAL A 53 2.13 -3.36 2.10
C VAL A 53 1.99 -4.21 0.84
N LEU A 54 0.93 -5.00 0.71
CA LEU A 54 0.70 -5.85 -0.46
C LEU A 54 0.49 -5.01 -1.73
N ILE A 55 -0.33 -3.96 -1.65
CA ILE A 55 -0.58 -3.03 -2.75
C ILE A 55 0.74 -2.39 -3.20
N PHE A 56 1.50 -1.83 -2.26
CA PHE A 56 2.76 -1.17 -2.60
C PHE A 56 3.79 -2.15 -3.16
N LYS A 57 3.91 -3.36 -2.61
CA LYS A 57 4.79 -4.39 -3.19
C LYS A 57 4.44 -4.68 -4.64
N SER A 58 3.16 -4.87 -4.94
CA SER A 58 2.69 -5.15 -6.30
C SER A 58 2.91 -3.98 -7.25
N LEU A 59 2.70 -2.74 -6.78
CA LEU A 59 2.97 -1.55 -7.60
C LEU A 59 4.47 -1.41 -7.88
N GLN A 60 5.30 -1.61 -6.85
CA GLN A 60 6.75 -1.49 -6.96
C GLN A 60 7.35 -2.58 -7.86
N SER A 61 6.85 -3.82 -7.79
CA SER A 61 7.29 -4.89 -8.68
C SER A 61 6.91 -4.65 -10.14
N ASN A 62 5.89 -3.83 -10.42
CA ASN A 62 5.51 -3.50 -11.78
C ASN A 62 6.23 -2.24 -12.29
N ALA A 63 6.45 -1.25 -11.42
CA ALA A 63 6.99 0.05 -11.78
C ALA A 63 8.52 0.14 -11.73
N PHE A 64 9.18 -0.59 -10.83
CA PHE A 64 10.61 -0.43 -10.54
C PHE A 64 11.37 -1.73 -10.80
N GLN A 65 11.62 -2.01 -12.09
CA GLN A 65 12.40 -3.18 -12.54
C GLN A 65 13.84 -2.84 -12.93
N ASP A 66 14.18 -1.56 -13.10
CA ASP A 66 15.53 -1.13 -13.46
C ASP A 66 16.43 -1.04 -12.22
N GLU A 67 17.28 -2.05 -12.04
CA GLU A 67 18.26 -2.10 -10.95
C GLU A 67 19.29 -0.96 -10.99
N ARG A 68 19.67 -0.47 -12.18
CA ARG A 68 20.64 0.63 -12.31
C ARG A 68 20.04 1.94 -11.80
N LEU A 69 18.77 2.18 -12.12
CA LEU A 69 18.03 3.32 -11.60
C LEU A 69 17.90 3.24 -10.07
N LEU A 70 17.53 2.07 -9.55
CA LEU A 70 17.39 1.85 -8.11
C LEU A 70 18.70 2.07 -7.36
N ALA A 71 19.83 1.58 -7.89
CA ALA A 71 21.16 1.82 -7.33
C ALA A 71 21.51 3.31 -7.32
N LYS A 72 21.23 4.03 -8.43
CA LYS A 72 21.48 5.49 -8.52
C LYS A 72 20.66 6.28 -7.49
N MET A 73 19.43 5.85 -7.22
CA MET A 73 18.55 6.47 -6.21
C MET A 73 18.89 6.05 -4.77
N GLN A 74 19.89 5.19 -4.56
CA GLN A 74 20.22 4.61 -3.25
C GLN A 74 19.00 3.95 -2.60
N ALA A 75 18.18 3.28 -3.42
CA ALA A 75 17.00 2.60 -2.95
C ALA A 75 17.38 1.36 -2.11
N PHE A 76 16.62 1.09 -1.06
CA PHE A 76 16.79 -0.06 -0.17
C PHE A 76 15.44 -0.66 0.17
N LYS A 77 15.40 -1.92 0.60
CA LYS A 77 14.17 -2.54 1.10
C LYS A 77 14.08 -2.36 2.62
N ASP A 78 12.90 -2.02 3.12
CA ASP A 78 12.62 -1.97 4.56
C ASP A 78 12.29 -3.36 5.14
N GLU A 79 11.92 -3.39 6.43
CA GLU A 79 11.53 -4.62 7.14
C GLU A 79 10.30 -5.30 6.53
N ASP A 80 9.39 -4.50 5.99
CA ASP A 80 8.22 -4.99 5.28
C ASP A 80 8.55 -5.39 3.82
N GLY A 81 9.77 -5.20 3.34
CA GLY A 81 10.24 -5.53 1.99
C GLY A 81 9.84 -4.52 0.91
N LEU A 82 9.40 -3.32 1.29
CA LEU A 82 9.08 -2.21 0.40
C LEU A 82 10.34 -1.46 -0.01
N LEU A 83 10.46 -1.11 -1.30
CA LEU A 83 11.50 -0.22 -1.79
C LEU A 83 11.29 1.19 -1.21
N ARG A 84 12.33 1.71 -0.59
CA ARG A 84 12.41 3.06 -0.01
C ARG A 84 13.67 3.76 -0.48
N ILE A 85 13.66 5.09 -0.40
CA ILE A 85 14.81 5.94 -0.70
C ILE A 85 15.17 6.69 0.57
N ARG A 86 16.47 6.78 0.88
CA ARG A 86 16.94 7.62 1.99
C ARG A 86 16.92 9.07 1.55
N THR A 87 15.98 9.84 2.07
CA THR A 87 15.98 11.29 1.93
C THR A 87 16.57 11.89 3.20
N LYS A 88 17.56 12.79 3.07
CA LYS A 88 17.96 13.64 4.20
C LYS A 88 16.78 14.57 4.48
N LEU A 89 16.22 14.50 5.68
CA LEU A 89 15.38 15.59 6.18
C LEU A 89 16.33 16.77 6.39
N GLY A 90 16.29 17.72 5.46
CA GLY A 90 17.06 18.96 5.52
C GLY A 90 16.51 19.92 6.56
#